data_AF-D2Z4H9-F1
#
_entry.id   AF-D2Z4H9-F1
#
_cell.length_a   1.000
_cell.length_b   1.000
_cell.length_c   1.000
_cell.angle_alpha   90.00
_cell.angle_beta   90.00
_cell.angle_gamma   90.00
#
_symmetry.space_group_name_H-M   'P 1'
#
loop_
_entity.id
_entity.type
_entity.pdbx_description
1 polymer ?
#
loop_
_entity_poly.entity_id
_entity_poly.type
_entity_poly.pdbx_seq_one_letter_code
_entity_poly.pdbx_strand_id
1 'polypeptide(L)'
;MESYLYRPGSVMSPREGDLPVSIVWIPLRAERIRVAPYPMLIKNYENLSGSETSIAKGFVDEFFSLTELNQFRVYMENERKIVLTVERISVPVECRDGDGLPFVPFRCREGEEGWHSLCLDGRDRMDLPFDIVGYYRL
;
A
#
# COMPACT_ATOMS: atom_id res chain seq x y z
N MET A 1 -21.78 -0.99 -9.69
CA MET A 1 -20.51 -1.71 -9.93
C MET A 1 -19.63 -1.36 -8.76
N GLU A 2 -19.22 -2.33 -7.94
CA GLU A 2 -18.33 -2.05 -6.80
C GLU A 2 -16.92 -1.76 -7.35
N SER A 3 -16.32 -0.67 -6.88
CA SER A 3 -14.95 -0.28 -7.21
C SER A 3 -14.04 -0.70 -6.07
N TYR A 4 -12.86 -1.22 -6.41
CA TYR A 4 -11.89 -1.70 -5.43
C TYR A 4 -10.52 -1.04 -5.62
N LEU A 5 -9.83 -0.88 -4.49
CA LEU A 5 -8.39 -0.71 -4.42
C LEU A 5 -7.75 -1.99 -3.86
N TYR A 6 -6.44 -2.13 -3.99
CA TYR A 6 -5.77 -3.39 -3.69
C TYR A 6 -4.54 -3.18 -2.81
N ARG A 7 -4.37 -4.06 -1.83
CA ARG A 7 -3.17 -4.14 -1.00
C ARG A 7 -2.48 -5.48 -1.24
N PRO A 8 -1.36 -5.49 -1.98
CA PRO A 8 -0.56 -6.69 -2.14
C PRO A 8 0.26 -6.99 -0.88
N GLY A 9 0.32 -8.27 -0.52
CA GLY A 9 1.21 -8.80 0.50
C GLY A 9 2.03 -9.97 -0.03
N SER A 10 3.07 -10.36 0.69
CA SER A 10 3.81 -11.59 0.43
C SER A 10 4.41 -12.14 1.72
N VAL A 11 4.86 -13.40 1.68
CA VAL A 11 5.68 -13.98 2.74
C VAL A 11 7.06 -14.29 2.18
N MET A 12 8.12 -13.83 2.84
CA MET A 12 9.49 -14.17 2.47
C MET A 12 10.44 -14.12 3.67
N SER A 13 11.57 -14.80 3.58
CA SER A 13 12.68 -14.63 4.52
C SER A 13 13.56 -13.48 4.04
N PRO A 14 13.74 -12.39 4.82
CA PRO A 14 14.56 -11.25 4.40
C PRO A 14 16.03 -11.62 4.18
N ARG A 15 16.54 -12.61 4.93
CA ARG A 15 17.87 -13.21 4.77
C ARG A 15 17.77 -14.74 4.82
N GLU A 16 18.78 -15.40 4.28
CA GLU A 16 18.90 -16.85 4.36
C GLU A 16 19.01 -17.30 5.82
N GLY A 17 18.14 -18.22 6.24
CA GLY A 17 18.05 -18.70 7.61
C GLY A 17 17.10 -17.93 8.54
N ASP A 18 16.59 -16.77 8.12
CA ASP A 18 15.59 -16.03 8.89
C ASP A 18 14.21 -16.71 8.82
N LEU A 19 13.42 -16.55 9.90
CA LEU A 19 12.02 -16.91 9.90
C LEU A 19 11.26 -16.09 8.83
N PRO A 20 10.32 -16.69 8.10
CA PRO A 20 9.53 -15.96 7.12
C PRO A 20 8.71 -14.84 7.77
N VAL A 21 8.71 -13.65 7.15
CA VAL A 21 7.93 -12.50 7.59
C VAL A 21 6.85 -12.17 6.58
N SER A 22 5.75 -11.60 7.07
CA SER A 22 4.72 -11.02 6.22
C SER A 22 5.13 -9.61 5.81
N ILE A 23 5.11 -9.35 4.51
CA ILE A 23 5.41 -8.05 3.91
C ILE A 23 4.13 -7.46 3.34
N VAL A 24 3.88 -6.18 3.64
CA VAL A 24 2.87 -5.36 3.00
C VAL A 24 3.56 -4.44 2.00
N TRP A 25 3.16 -4.50 0.74
CA TRP A 25 3.76 -3.68 -0.32
C TRP A 25 2.90 -2.44 -0.57
N ILE A 26 3.54 -1.27 -0.57
CA ILE A 26 2.90 0.02 -0.83
C ILE A 26 3.64 0.78 -1.94
N PRO A 27 2.93 1.53 -2.79
CA PRO A 27 3.53 2.40 -3.78
C PRO A 27 3.96 3.75 -3.16
N LEU A 28 5.15 4.22 -3.52
CA LEU A 28 5.72 5.49 -3.07
C LEU A 28 5.67 6.56 -4.18
N ARG A 29 4.49 7.15 -4.43
CA ARG A 29 4.36 8.48 -5.07
C ARG A 29 2.98 9.07 -4.82
N ALA A 30 2.92 10.23 -4.17
CA ALA A 30 1.71 11.00 -3.95
C ALA A 30 1.13 11.65 -5.23
N GLU A 31 1.90 11.69 -6.33
CA GLU A 31 1.48 12.26 -7.62
C GLU A 31 1.00 11.22 -8.63
N ARG A 32 0.74 9.98 -8.19
CA ARG A 32 0.11 8.96 -9.03
C ARG A 32 -1.23 9.46 -9.57
N ILE A 33 -1.53 9.11 -10.82
CA ILE A 33 -2.86 9.33 -11.40
C ILE A 33 -3.82 8.44 -10.61
N ARG A 34 -4.61 9.07 -9.75
CA ARG A 34 -5.60 8.37 -8.92
C ARG A 34 -6.75 7.91 -9.81
N VAL A 35 -7.33 6.76 -9.47
CA VAL A 35 -8.52 6.22 -10.16
C VAL A 35 -9.75 7.12 -9.99
N ALA A 36 -9.78 7.94 -8.94
CA ALA A 36 -10.79 8.96 -8.69
C ALA A 36 -10.29 10.05 -7.71
N PRO A 37 -10.97 11.20 -7.59
CA PRO A 37 -10.72 12.19 -6.55
C PRO A 37 -10.95 11.65 -5.12
N TYR A 38 -10.21 12.16 -4.14
CA TYR A 38 -10.32 11.73 -2.73
C TYR A 38 -11.74 11.76 -2.12
N PRO A 39 -12.61 12.75 -2.39
CA PRO A 39 -13.99 12.73 -1.89
C PRO A 39 -14.81 11.52 -2.36
N MET A 40 -14.40 10.86 -3.45
CA MET A 40 -15.01 9.62 -3.93
C MET A 40 -14.31 8.37 -3.39
N LEU A 41 -13.05 8.50 -2.98
CA LEU A 41 -12.23 7.39 -2.50
C LEU A 41 -12.31 7.17 -1.00
N ILE A 42 -12.59 8.21 -0.23
CA ILE A 42 -12.57 8.19 1.24
C ILE A 42 -14.00 8.34 1.76
N LYS A 43 -14.40 7.45 2.66
CA LYS A 43 -15.73 7.48 3.27
C LYS A 43 -15.84 8.67 4.22
N ASN A 44 -16.96 9.39 4.16
CA ASN A 44 -17.23 10.58 4.99
C ASN A 44 -16.13 11.66 4.90
N TYR A 45 -15.53 11.83 3.73
CA TYR A 45 -14.38 12.72 3.52
C TYR A 45 -14.66 14.17 3.95
N GLU A 46 -15.86 14.66 3.71
CA GLU A 46 -16.33 15.99 4.09
C GLU A 46 -16.38 16.24 5.61
N ASN A 47 -16.39 15.16 6.41
CA ASN A 47 -16.43 15.23 7.87
C ASN A 47 -15.04 15.11 8.51
N LEU A 48 -13.97 15.04 7.69
CA LEU A 48 -12.60 14.99 8.18
C LEU A 48 -12.08 16.40 8.48
N SER A 49 -11.41 16.57 9.63
CA SER A 49 -10.60 17.76 9.88
C SER A 49 -9.41 17.85 8.91
N GLY A 50 -8.72 18.99 8.88
CA GLY A 50 -7.56 19.18 7.98
C GLY A 50 -6.42 18.19 8.23
N SER A 51 -6.13 17.86 9.49
CA SER A 51 -5.11 16.88 9.86
C SER A 51 -5.52 15.46 9.47
N GLU A 52 -6.75 15.06 9.78
CA GLU A 52 -7.30 13.75 9.41
C GLU A 52 -7.35 13.57 7.89
N THR A 53 -7.69 14.64 7.17
CA THR A 53 -7.68 14.63 5.70
C THR A 53 -6.30 14.28 5.16
N SER A 54 -5.24 14.84 5.74
CA SER A 54 -3.86 14.55 5.32
C SER A 54 -3.50 13.08 5.55
N ILE A 55 -3.83 12.55 6.74
CA ILE A 55 -3.58 11.16 7.12
C ILE A 55 -4.37 10.19 6.23
N ALA A 56 -5.67 10.45 6.03
CA ALA A 56 -6.56 9.62 5.23
C ALA A 56 -6.15 9.59 3.75
N LYS A 57 -5.78 10.74 3.18
CA LYS A 57 -5.19 10.80 1.83
C LYS A 57 -3.94 9.94 1.75
N GLY A 58 -3.09 10.04 2.76
CA GLY A 58 -1.87 9.27 2.82
C GLY A 58 -2.12 7.77 2.88
N PHE A 59 -3.10 7.34 3.68
CA PHE A 59 -3.48 5.94 3.81
C PHE A 59 -4.06 5.39 2.50
N VAL A 60 -4.91 6.16 1.82
CA VAL A 60 -5.49 5.75 0.52
C VAL A 60 -4.43 5.65 -0.58
N ASP A 61 -3.41 6.51 -0.56
CA ASP A 61 -2.33 6.46 -1.55
C ASP A 61 -1.48 5.17 -1.44
N GLU A 62 -1.56 4.43 -0.34
CA GLU A 62 -0.84 3.15 -0.13
C GLU A 62 -1.48 1.96 -0.87
N PHE A 63 -2.63 2.17 -1.51
CA PHE A 63 -3.27 1.12 -2.29
C PHE A 63 -2.95 1.22 -3.78
N PHE A 64 -2.98 0.07 -4.43
CA PHE A 64 -2.84 -0.09 -5.87
C PHE A 64 -4.20 0.01 -6.55
N SER A 65 -4.24 0.57 -7.76
CA SER A 65 -5.31 0.28 -8.72
C SER A 65 -5.13 -1.14 -9.28
N LEU A 66 -6.15 -1.65 -9.98
CA LEU A 66 -6.07 -2.96 -10.62
C LEU A 66 -4.93 -3.04 -11.64
N THR A 67 -4.74 -1.98 -12.44
CA THR A 67 -3.70 -1.92 -13.47
C THR A 67 -2.31 -2.02 -12.83
N GLU A 68 -2.06 -1.21 -11.80
CA GLU A 68 -0.76 -1.19 -11.14
C GLU A 68 -0.48 -2.49 -10.38
N LEU A 69 -1.50 -3.08 -9.75
CA LEU A 69 -1.39 -4.39 -9.12
C LEU A 69 -0.98 -5.46 -10.14
N ASN A 70 -1.58 -5.46 -11.32
CA ASN A 70 -1.27 -6.46 -12.34
C ASN A 70 0.18 -6.31 -12.83
N GLN A 71 0.65 -5.07 -13.06
CA GLN A 71 2.05 -4.80 -13.41
C GLN A 71 3.00 -5.25 -12.29
N PHE A 72 2.68 -4.92 -11.04
CA PHE A 72 3.47 -5.33 -9.89
C PHE A 72 3.51 -6.85 -9.71
N ARG A 73 2.37 -7.54 -9.87
CA ARG A 73 2.28 -9.01 -9.78
C ARG A 73 3.17 -9.68 -10.83
N VAL A 74 3.11 -9.23 -12.08
CA VAL A 74 3.93 -9.78 -13.17
C VAL A 74 5.41 -9.70 -12.80
N TYR A 75 5.88 -8.55 -12.31
CA TYR A 75 7.27 -8.40 -11.86
C TYR A 75 7.62 -9.33 -10.70
N MET A 76 6.80 -9.37 -9.65
CA MET A 76 7.09 -10.16 -8.45
C MET A 76 7.13 -11.67 -8.76
N GLU A 77 6.19 -12.17 -9.55
CA GLU A 77 6.11 -13.59 -9.86
C GLU A 77 7.14 -14.02 -10.91
N ASN A 78 7.41 -13.20 -11.93
CA ASN A 78 8.32 -13.57 -13.01
C ASN A 78 9.80 -13.29 -12.68
N GLU A 79 10.11 -12.12 -12.13
CA GLU A 79 11.50 -11.69 -11.90
C GLU A 79 11.98 -12.08 -10.50
N ARG A 80 11.10 -11.98 -9.49
CA ARG A 80 11.47 -12.26 -8.09
C ARG A 80 11.09 -13.66 -7.63
N LYS A 81 10.26 -14.39 -8.39
CA LYS A 81 9.69 -15.69 -8.02
C LYS A 81 8.95 -15.64 -6.67
N ILE A 82 8.36 -14.48 -6.35
CA ILE A 82 7.57 -14.25 -5.13
C ILE A 82 6.09 -14.20 -5.52
N VAL A 83 5.29 -15.04 -4.87
CA VAL A 83 3.83 -15.03 -5.04
C VAL A 83 3.22 -13.94 -4.16
N LEU A 84 2.32 -13.14 -4.73
CA LEU A 84 1.59 -12.12 -3.99
C LEU A 84 0.24 -12.65 -3.48
N THR A 85 -0.07 -12.37 -2.22
CA THR A 85 -1.44 -12.35 -1.72
C THR A 85 -2.04 -10.97 -1.96
N VAL A 86 -3.36 -10.87 -2.15
CA VAL A 86 -4.00 -9.60 -2.46
C VAL A 86 -5.27 -9.43 -1.63
N GLU A 87 -5.29 -8.38 -0.84
CA GLU A 87 -6.49 -7.88 -0.18
C GLU A 87 -7.22 -6.90 -1.11
N ARG A 88 -8.55 -7.03 -1.20
CA ARG A 88 -9.41 -6.12 -1.96
C ARG A 88 -10.11 -5.19 -0.99
N ILE A 89 -10.02 -3.90 -1.23
CA ILE A 89 -10.60 -2.85 -0.39
C ILE A 89 -11.71 -2.16 -1.17
N SER A 90 -12.94 -2.26 -0.69
CA SER A 90 -14.08 -1.58 -1.31
C SER A 90 -13.95 -0.06 -1.19
N VAL A 91 -14.34 0.64 -2.24
CA VAL A 91 -14.43 2.11 -2.28
C VAL A 91 -15.89 2.54 -2.04
N PRO A 92 -16.14 3.57 -1.22
CA PRO A 92 -15.18 4.41 -0.51
C PRO A 92 -14.51 3.70 0.68
N VAL A 93 -13.22 3.95 0.87
CA VAL A 93 -12.37 3.36 1.90
C VAL A 93 -12.73 3.93 3.26
N GLU A 94 -12.93 3.06 4.24
CA GLU A 94 -13.00 3.43 5.65
C GLU A 94 -11.58 3.72 6.16
N CYS A 95 -11.34 4.97 6.54
CA CYS A 95 -10.02 5.45 6.97
C CYS A 95 -9.90 5.58 8.49
N ARG A 96 -10.93 5.15 9.25
CA ARG A 96 -10.94 5.13 10.71
C ARG A 96 -11.13 3.72 11.24
N ASP A 97 -10.55 3.44 12.41
CA ASP A 97 -10.82 2.21 13.14
C ASP A 97 -12.17 2.25 13.88
N GLY A 98 -12.46 1.19 14.64
CA GLY A 98 -13.71 1.08 15.40
C GLY A 98 -13.89 2.13 16.50
N ASP A 99 -12.80 2.76 16.93
CA ASP A 99 -12.79 3.84 17.93
C ASP A 99 -12.81 5.23 17.27
N GLY A 100 -12.81 5.28 15.94
CA GLY A 100 -12.84 6.52 15.15
C GLY A 100 -11.47 7.15 14.94
N LEU A 101 -10.37 6.49 15.31
CA LEU A 101 -9.02 6.99 15.09
C LEU A 101 -8.58 6.73 13.65
N PRO A 102 -7.85 7.66 13.00
CA PRO A 102 -7.43 7.48 11.63
C PRO A 102 -6.37 6.37 11.49
N PHE A 103 -6.50 5.54 10.47
CA PHE A 103 -5.45 4.57 10.14
C PHE A 103 -4.17 5.29 9.72
N VAL A 104 -3.11 5.03 10.47
CA VAL A 104 -1.78 5.61 10.20
C VAL A 104 -1.17 4.90 8.97
N PRO A 105 -0.78 5.65 7.92
CA PRO A 105 -0.09 5.12 6.75
C PRO A 105 1.18 4.34 7.17
N PHE A 106 1.45 3.20 6.54
CA PHE A 106 2.66 2.41 6.77
C PHE A 106 3.94 3.22 6.62
N ARG A 107 3.99 4.16 5.67
CA ARG A 107 5.17 5.03 5.51
C ARG A 107 5.47 5.91 6.72
N CYS A 108 4.48 6.16 7.58
CA CYS A 108 4.67 6.92 8.82
C CYS A 108 5.21 6.04 9.95
N ARG A 109 5.27 4.72 9.77
CA ARG A 109 5.79 3.75 10.75
C ARG A 109 7.29 3.51 10.62
N GLU A 110 7.94 4.12 9.63
CA GLU A 110 9.38 4.00 9.46
C GLU A 110 10.10 4.61 10.68
N GLY A 111 10.89 3.79 11.38
CA GLY A 111 11.56 4.17 12.63
C GLY A 111 10.82 3.76 13.90
N GLU A 112 9.62 3.18 13.80
CA GLU A 112 8.99 2.47 14.94
C GLU A 112 9.75 1.17 15.26
N GLU A 113 9.81 0.81 16.55
CA GLU A 113 10.55 -0.37 17.01
C GLU A 113 9.98 -1.67 16.38
N GLY A 114 10.87 -2.42 15.73
CA GLY A 114 10.56 -3.68 15.05
C GLY A 114 10.02 -3.53 13.63
N TRP A 115 9.78 -2.32 13.12
CA TRP A 115 9.39 -2.10 11.72
C TRP A 115 10.59 -1.95 10.80
N HIS A 116 10.51 -2.59 9.64
CA HIS A 116 11.56 -2.58 8.62
C HIS A 116 10.95 -2.36 7.23
N SER A 117 11.76 -1.83 6.31
CA SER A 117 11.39 -1.53 4.93
C SER A 117 12.34 -2.17 3.91
N LEU A 118 11.80 -2.57 2.77
CA LEU A 118 12.55 -3.04 1.59
C LEU A 118 12.06 -2.29 0.34
N CYS A 119 12.93 -1.50 -0.26
CA CYS A 119 12.61 -0.73 -1.46
C CYS A 119 12.87 -1.52 -2.74
N LEU A 120 11.90 -1.49 -3.65
CA LEU A 120 12.02 -1.93 -5.03
C LEU A 120 11.93 -0.70 -5.93
N ASP A 121 13.02 -0.40 -6.63
CA ASP A 121 13.04 0.66 -7.63
C ASP A 121 12.07 0.31 -8.76
N GLY A 122 11.08 1.17 -8.97
CA GLY A 122 10.10 0.99 -10.02
C GLY A 122 10.67 1.24 -11.39
N ARG A 123 11.54 2.22 -11.56
CA ARG A 123 11.86 2.81 -12.87
C ARG A 123 12.78 1.96 -13.74
N ASP A 124 13.67 1.19 -13.10
CA ASP A 124 14.65 0.38 -13.82
C ASP A 124 14.25 -1.10 -13.95
N ARG A 125 13.19 -1.53 -13.26
CA ARG A 125 12.83 -2.95 -13.13
C ARG A 125 11.35 -3.28 -13.29
N MET A 126 10.47 -2.29 -13.19
CA MET A 126 9.02 -2.44 -13.35
C MET A 126 8.55 -1.41 -14.38
N ASP A 127 7.54 -1.73 -15.20
CA ASP A 127 6.90 -0.70 -16.05
C ASP A 127 5.94 0.19 -15.22
N LEU A 128 6.39 0.58 -14.01
CA LEU A 128 5.66 1.41 -13.06
C LEU A 128 6.40 2.73 -12.87
N PRO A 129 5.70 3.88 -12.95
CA PRO A 129 6.33 5.19 -12.85
C PRO A 129 6.64 5.61 -11.40
N PHE A 130 6.71 4.67 -10.46
CA PHE A 130 6.89 4.93 -9.04
C PHE A 130 7.56 3.74 -8.34
N ASP A 131 8.24 4.04 -7.23
CA ASP A 131 8.91 3.04 -6.42
C ASP A 131 7.91 2.31 -5.53
N ILE A 132 8.23 1.08 -5.12
CA ILE A 132 7.38 0.27 -4.24
C ILE A 132 8.19 -0.13 -3.02
N VAL A 133 7.60 -0.02 -1.84
CA VAL A 133 8.24 -0.40 -0.58
C VAL A 133 7.44 -1.48 0.12
N GLY A 134 8.14 -2.53 0.52
CA GLY A 134 7.63 -3.57 1.39
C GLY A 134 7.90 -3.21 2.84
N TYR A 135 6.85 -3.17 3.67
CA TYR A 135 6.96 -2.99 5.12
C TYR A 135 6.70 -4.32 5.82
N TYR A 136 7.53 -4.64 6.81
CA TYR A 136 7.39 -5.85 7.63
C TYR A 136 7.81 -5.59 9.07
N ARG A 137 7.40 -6.49 9.97
CA ARG A 137 7.76 -6.43 11.39
C ARG A 137 8.51 -7.69 11.80
N LEU A 138 9.59 -7.54 12.56
CA LEU A 138 10.35 -8.63 13.20
C LEU A 138 9.93 -8.82 14.66
#